data_AF-A0A430FK29-F1
#
_entry.id   AF-A0A430FK29-F1
#
_cell.length_a   1.000
_cell.length_b   1.000
_cell.length_c   1.000
_cell.angle_alpha   90.00
_cell.angle_beta   90.00
_cell.angle_gamma   90.00
#
_symmetry.space_group_name_H-M   'P 1'
#
loop_
_entity.id
_entity.type
_entity.pdbx_description
1 polymer ?
#
loop_
_entity_poly.entity_id
_entity_poly.type
_entity_poly.pdbx_seq_one_letter_code
_entity_poly.pdbx_strand_id
1 'polypeptide(L)'
;MRPKPTNPPMNPTIHQPFYANTLEPYDTAYADAEWPIVAKPYDPVPVRHRRKQTVIIWIGISAALLILLLIAVNLPFTLPQAVFVVLGCLLITAVTMALAYWWDDRRQLKLPATPGYVITGRAIQQAYAGRIPIQRLTLTTPIIRHDVYSGSDLDYFLRYEILPNDVSRLWFQPTRQVHSYWVYWSDRDYGNLATMHFQKYNIGGYAKATRYGLRISTTFMRRIARKYGVDLRMRPCILEVYGTRARLILPPNAPELETGPMDTHIGNVIDDVAMLLDTFGITRSW
;
A
#
# COMPACT_ATOMS: atom_id res chain seq x y z
N MET A 1 -66.17 14.07 -9.42
CA MET A 1 -65.19 13.33 -8.60
C MET A 1 -64.49 12.33 -9.51
N ARG A 2 -63.19 12.51 -9.79
CA ARG A 2 -62.41 11.56 -10.63
C ARG A 2 -61.80 10.47 -9.75
N PRO A 3 -61.79 9.20 -10.18
CA PRO A 3 -61.15 8.13 -9.41
C PRO A 3 -59.62 8.26 -9.48
N LYS A 4 -58.98 7.98 -8.35
CA LYS A 4 -57.53 7.98 -8.15
C LYS A 4 -56.95 6.73 -8.83
N PRO A 5 -55.89 6.81 -9.65
CA PRO A 5 -55.28 5.61 -10.22
C PRO A 5 -54.55 4.84 -9.11
N THR A 6 -54.96 3.59 -8.92
CA THR A 6 -54.27 2.57 -8.13
C THR A 6 -53.02 2.13 -8.87
N ASN A 7 -51.84 2.47 -8.34
CA ASN A 7 -50.59 1.88 -8.82
C ASN A 7 -50.59 0.38 -8.50
N PRO A 8 -50.21 -0.50 -9.44
CA PRO A 8 -50.05 -1.92 -9.14
C PRO A 8 -48.88 -2.12 -8.16
N PRO A 9 -48.91 -3.19 -7.34
CA PRO A 9 -47.83 -3.49 -6.42
C PRO A 9 -46.54 -3.74 -7.21
N MET A 10 -45.51 -2.95 -6.88
CA MET A 10 -44.17 -3.09 -7.40
C MET A 10 -43.62 -4.43 -6.88
N ASN A 11 -43.64 -5.44 -7.74
CA ASN A 11 -43.03 -6.73 -7.48
C ASN A 11 -41.52 -6.47 -7.34
N PRO A 12 -40.87 -6.71 -6.18
CA PRO A 12 -39.42 -6.61 -6.12
C PRO A 12 -38.88 -7.83 -6.86
N THR A 13 -38.64 -7.67 -8.16
CA THR A 13 -37.72 -8.53 -8.89
C THR A 13 -36.36 -8.33 -8.21
N ILE A 14 -36.09 -9.18 -7.22
CA ILE A 14 -34.76 -9.38 -6.68
C ILE A 14 -33.94 -9.90 -7.86
N HIS A 15 -33.25 -8.99 -8.55
CA HIS A 15 -32.08 -9.37 -9.31
C HIS A 15 -31.08 -9.92 -8.30
N GLN A 16 -31.18 -11.22 -8.02
CA GLN A 16 -30.07 -11.95 -7.44
C GLN A 16 -28.90 -11.78 -8.42
N PRO A 17 -27.78 -11.17 -8.02
CA PRO A 17 -26.59 -11.25 -8.86
C PRO A 17 -26.22 -12.73 -8.99
N PHE A 18 -26.24 -13.19 -10.23
CA PHE A 18 -25.81 -14.50 -10.69
C PHE A 18 -24.32 -14.68 -10.40
N TYR A 19 -23.96 -15.12 -9.19
CA TYR A 19 -22.63 -15.67 -8.89
C TYR A 19 -22.77 -16.76 -7.83
N ALA A 20 -23.57 -17.78 -8.13
CA ALA A 20 -23.33 -19.10 -7.57
C ALA A 20 -22.12 -19.70 -8.31
N ASN A 21 -20.91 -19.18 -8.03
CA ASN A 21 -19.72 -20.00 -8.25
C ASN A 21 -19.82 -21.12 -7.22
N THR A 22 -20.25 -22.29 -7.65
CA THR A 22 -19.88 -23.55 -7.01
C THR A 22 -18.36 -23.57 -6.92
N LEU A 23 -17.82 -23.10 -5.79
CA LEU A 23 -16.42 -23.21 -5.43
C LEU A 23 -16.14 -24.70 -5.31
N GLU A 24 -15.64 -25.32 -6.38
CA GLU A 24 -14.85 -26.54 -6.19
C GLU A 24 -13.75 -26.20 -5.18
N PRO A 25 -13.54 -27.02 -4.13
CA PRO A 25 -12.46 -26.79 -3.20
C PRO A 25 -11.15 -26.82 -4.01
N TYR A 26 -10.45 -25.69 -4.04
CA TYR A 26 -9.10 -25.62 -4.60
C TYR A 26 -8.26 -26.76 -4.01
N ASP A 27 -7.42 -27.39 -4.82
CA ASP A 27 -6.58 -28.51 -4.39
C ASP A 27 -5.53 -28.04 -3.36
N THR A 28 -5.95 -27.93 -2.09
CA THR A 28 -5.15 -27.42 -0.98
C THR A 28 -4.02 -28.38 -0.61
N ALA A 29 -4.12 -29.66 -1.00
CA ALA A 29 -3.16 -30.69 -0.67
C ALA A 29 -1.76 -30.44 -1.27
N TYR A 30 -1.68 -29.70 -2.39
CA TYR A 30 -0.40 -29.40 -3.04
C TYR A 30 0.36 -28.21 -2.40
N ALA A 31 -0.37 -27.27 -1.77
CA ALA A 31 0.22 -26.09 -1.15
C ALA A 31 1.02 -26.41 0.14
N ASP A 32 0.70 -27.54 0.78
CA ASP A 32 1.20 -27.90 2.11
C ASP A 32 2.49 -28.76 2.09
N ALA A 33 2.93 -29.26 0.94
CA ALA A 33 4.11 -30.14 0.84
C ALA A 33 5.34 -29.46 0.20
N GLU A 34 5.15 -28.54 -0.75
CA GLU A 34 6.24 -27.90 -1.50
C GLU A 34 6.58 -26.50 -0.98
N TRP A 35 7.83 -26.09 -1.16
CA TRP A 35 8.32 -24.72 -0.90
C TRP A 35 8.62 -23.99 -2.23
N PRO A 36 7.58 -23.62 -3.00
CA PRO A 36 7.74 -23.20 -4.39
C PRO A 36 8.31 -21.78 -4.53
N ILE A 37 8.18 -20.93 -3.50
CA ILE A 37 8.65 -19.55 -3.56
C ILE A 37 10.13 -19.52 -3.18
N VAL A 38 10.95 -18.92 -4.05
CA VAL A 38 12.39 -18.71 -3.81
C VAL A 38 12.66 -17.26 -3.48
N ALA A 39 13.21 -17.02 -2.31
CA ALA A 39 13.60 -15.68 -1.90
C ALA A 39 14.87 -15.23 -2.63
N LYS A 40 14.94 -13.93 -2.93
CA LYS A 40 16.10 -13.34 -3.61
C LYS A 40 16.97 -12.59 -2.61
N PRO A 41 18.30 -12.58 -2.78
CA PRO A 41 19.15 -11.72 -1.97
C PRO A 41 18.74 -10.25 -2.18
N TYR A 42 18.74 -9.49 -1.10
CA TYR A 42 18.38 -8.09 -1.10
C TYR A 42 19.33 -7.31 -0.21
N ASP A 43 19.97 -6.30 -0.82
CA ASP A 43 20.80 -5.35 -0.11
C ASP A 43 20.06 -3.99 -0.02
N PRO A 44 19.71 -3.53 1.19
CA PRO A 44 19.10 -2.21 1.41
C PRO A 44 20.11 -1.04 1.27
N VAL A 45 21.42 -1.30 1.27
CA VAL A 45 22.47 -0.26 1.29
C VAL A 45 22.49 0.65 0.06
N PRO A 46 22.29 0.18 -1.18
CA PRO A 46 22.21 1.04 -2.36
C PRO A 46 21.03 2.03 -2.31
N VAL A 47 19.91 1.61 -1.71
CA VAL A 47 18.75 2.49 -1.47
C VAL A 47 19.11 3.59 -0.47
N ARG A 48 19.90 3.26 0.57
CA ARG A 48 20.49 4.25 1.49
C ARG A 48 21.54 5.16 0.82
N HIS A 49 22.19 4.74 -0.28
CA HIS A 49 23.27 5.51 -0.93
C HIS A 49 22.84 6.41 -2.10
N ARG A 50 21.70 6.18 -2.78
CA ARG A 50 21.09 7.15 -3.72
C ARG A 50 20.96 8.57 -3.12
N ARG A 51 20.88 8.63 -1.78
CA ARG A 51 20.89 9.80 -0.91
C ARG A 51 22.12 10.73 -1.06
N LYS A 52 23.34 10.19 -1.23
CA LYS A 52 24.57 11.01 -1.26
C LYS A 52 24.64 11.90 -2.50
N GLN A 53 24.17 11.38 -3.63
CA GLN A 53 24.17 12.11 -4.91
C GLN A 53 23.18 13.29 -4.88
N THR A 54 21.99 13.09 -4.34
CA THR A 54 21.00 14.16 -4.18
C THR A 54 21.52 15.27 -3.25
N VAL A 55 22.15 14.93 -2.12
CA VAL A 55 22.73 15.92 -1.19
C VAL A 55 23.84 16.76 -1.85
N ILE A 56 24.72 16.14 -2.65
CA ILE A 56 25.80 16.85 -3.35
C ILE A 56 25.21 17.84 -4.37
N ILE A 57 24.19 17.44 -5.13
CA ILE A 57 23.48 18.31 -6.07
C ILE A 57 22.89 19.53 -5.34
N TRP A 58 22.33 19.34 -4.13
CA TRP A 58 21.71 20.41 -3.35
C TRP A 58 22.70 21.35 -2.64
N ILE A 59 23.86 20.85 -2.20
CA ILE A 59 24.96 21.70 -1.75
C ILE A 59 25.40 22.58 -2.93
N GLY A 60 25.49 22.01 -4.14
CA GLY A 60 25.78 22.76 -5.36
C GLY A 60 24.75 23.86 -5.66
N ILE A 61 23.45 23.55 -5.59
CA ILE A 61 22.37 24.54 -5.82
C ILE A 61 22.38 25.63 -4.75
N SER A 62 22.53 25.28 -3.47
CA SER A 62 22.60 26.24 -2.36
C SER A 62 23.81 27.16 -2.45
N ALA A 63 24.98 26.61 -2.82
CA ALA A 63 26.19 27.39 -3.03
C ALA A 63 26.06 28.34 -4.24
N ALA A 64 25.46 27.88 -5.34
CA ALA A 64 25.18 28.73 -6.51
C ALA A 64 24.23 29.89 -6.15
N LEU A 65 23.20 29.62 -5.35
CA LEU A 65 22.28 30.65 -4.85
C LEU A 65 22.96 31.66 -3.92
N LEU A 66 23.85 31.21 -3.04
CA LEU A 66 24.65 32.08 -2.16
C LEU A 66 25.58 32.99 -2.96
N ILE A 67 26.21 32.46 -4.02
CA ILE A 67 27.06 33.26 -4.92
C ILE A 67 26.22 34.31 -5.65
N LEU A 68 25.04 33.94 -6.15
CA LEU A 68 24.09 34.86 -6.80
C LEU A 68 23.62 35.97 -5.84
N LEU A 69 23.39 35.64 -4.56
CA LEU A 69 23.08 36.58 -3.50
C LEU A 69 24.22 37.59 -3.26
N LEU A 70 25.46 37.10 -3.14
CA LEU A 70 26.64 37.94 -2.90
C LEU A 70 26.90 38.90 -4.08
N ILE A 71 26.58 38.48 -5.30
CA ILE A 71 26.63 39.35 -6.49
C ILE A 71 25.54 40.42 -6.41
N ALA A 72 24.31 40.05 -6.01
CA ALA A 72 23.19 40.98 -5.89
C ALA A 72 23.39 42.05 -4.79
N VAL A 73 24.06 41.72 -3.69
CA VAL A 73 24.34 42.65 -2.58
C VAL A 73 25.42 43.69 -2.91
N ASN A 74 26.33 43.39 -3.84
CA ASN A 74 27.40 44.32 -4.25
C ASN A 74 26.99 45.24 -5.41
N LEU A 75 25.78 45.09 -5.96
CA LEU A 75 25.23 46.03 -6.93
C LEU A 75 24.75 47.28 -6.18
N PRO A 76 25.27 48.49 -6.49
CA PRO A 76 24.71 49.71 -5.92
C PRO A 76 23.28 49.84 -6.43
N PHE A 77 22.26 49.84 -5.56
CA PHE A 77 21.01 50.61 -5.63
C PHE A 77 19.90 50.02 -4.72
N THR A 78 19.04 50.92 -4.23
CA THR A 78 17.69 50.71 -3.66
C THR A 78 16.99 49.43 -4.14
N LEU A 79 16.95 48.40 -3.30
CA LEU A 79 16.37 47.11 -3.67
C LEU A 79 14.84 47.16 -3.67
N PRO A 80 14.16 46.86 -4.81
CA PRO A 80 12.71 46.75 -4.83
C PRO A 80 12.24 45.54 -4.02
N GLN A 81 11.04 45.62 -3.46
CA GLN A 81 10.35 44.58 -2.69
C GLN A 81 10.45 43.16 -3.31
N ALA A 82 10.62 43.07 -4.64
CA ALA A 82 10.89 41.84 -5.37
C ALA A 82 12.07 41.03 -4.82
N VAL A 83 13.15 41.65 -4.35
CA VAL A 83 14.31 40.91 -3.82
C VAL A 83 13.98 40.25 -2.48
N PHE A 84 13.20 40.91 -1.62
CA PHE A 84 12.71 40.30 -0.38
C PHE A 84 11.74 39.14 -0.65
N VAL A 85 10.91 39.24 -1.69
CA VAL A 85 10.03 38.14 -2.11
C VAL A 85 10.85 36.95 -2.61
N VAL A 86 11.85 37.17 -3.47
CA VAL A 86 12.75 36.11 -3.95
C VAL A 86 13.49 35.44 -2.79
N LEU A 87 14.01 36.22 -1.84
CA LEU A 87 14.71 35.68 -0.66
C LEU A 87 13.77 34.91 0.27
N GLY A 88 12.56 35.40 0.49
CA GLY A 88 11.54 34.70 1.27
C GLY A 88 11.14 33.37 0.63
N CYS A 89 10.92 33.35 -0.69
CA CYS A 89 10.62 32.12 -1.42
C CYS A 89 11.78 31.11 -1.34
N LEU A 90 13.03 31.57 -1.47
CA LEU A 90 14.21 30.71 -1.34
C LEU A 90 14.34 30.13 0.08
N LEU A 91 14.13 30.94 1.12
CA LEU A 91 14.19 30.47 2.51
C LEU A 91 13.09 29.46 2.82
N ILE A 92 11.84 29.74 2.42
CA ILE A 92 10.72 28.81 2.58
C ILE A 92 11.02 27.49 1.86
N THR A 93 11.53 27.56 0.63
CA THR A 93 11.92 26.37 -0.13
C THR A 93 13.02 25.59 0.60
N ALA A 94 14.05 26.26 1.10
CA ALA A 94 15.13 25.62 1.86
C ALA A 94 14.60 24.94 3.14
N VAL A 95 13.70 25.58 3.89
CA VAL A 95 13.11 25.02 5.11
C VAL A 95 12.20 23.83 4.80
N THR A 96 11.30 23.94 3.81
CA THR A 96 10.43 22.82 3.40
C THR A 96 11.25 21.62 2.94
N MET A 97 12.35 21.85 2.22
CA MET A 97 13.27 20.79 1.79
C MET A 97 14.07 20.19 2.95
N ALA A 98 14.53 20.98 3.91
CA ALA A 98 15.20 20.48 5.12
C ALA A 98 14.27 19.59 5.95
N LEU A 99 12.99 19.97 6.07
CA LEU A 99 11.97 19.16 6.72
C LEU A 99 11.69 17.87 5.96
N ALA A 100 11.55 17.92 4.63
CA ALA A 100 11.39 16.74 3.79
C ALA A 100 12.57 15.78 3.93
N TYR A 101 13.80 16.32 3.95
CA TYR A 101 15.02 15.54 4.15
C TYR A 101 15.10 14.88 5.53
N TRP A 102 14.81 15.64 6.59
CA TRP A 102 14.80 15.11 7.95
C TRP A 102 13.75 14.00 8.12
N TRP A 103 12.60 14.17 7.47
CA TRP A 103 11.55 13.16 7.42
C TRP A 103 12.02 11.88 6.70
N ASP A 104 12.60 12.03 5.51
CA ASP A 104 13.11 10.90 4.73
C ASP A 104 14.26 10.17 5.44
N ASP A 105 15.15 10.90 6.12
CA ASP A 105 16.24 10.30 6.90
C ASP A 105 15.69 9.44 8.05
N ARG A 106 14.74 9.99 8.83
CA ARG A 106 14.06 9.23 9.88
C ARG A 106 13.30 8.03 9.34
N ARG A 107 12.78 8.12 8.12
CA ARG A 107 12.09 7.01 7.45
C ARG A 107 13.08 5.92 7.02
N GLN A 108 14.20 6.29 6.42
CA GLN A 108 15.23 5.36 5.93
C GLN A 108 16.03 4.67 7.04
N LEU A 109 16.18 5.31 8.21
CA LEU A 109 16.76 4.67 9.40
C LEU A 109 15.98 3.42 9.85
N LYS A 110 14.70 3.31 9.45
CA LYS A 110 13.86 2.14 9.74
C LYS A 110 14.04 1.00 8.74
N LEU A 111 14.74 1.20 7.62
CA LEU A 111 15.13 0.12 6.72
C LEU A 111 16.26 -0.71 7.34
N PRO A 112 16.33 -2.03 7.06
CA PRO A 112 17.37 -2.89 7.60
C PRO A 112 18.77 -2.38 7.22
N ALA A 113 19.71 -2.48 8.17
CA ALA A 113 21.09 -2.10 7.94
C ALA A 113 21.93 -3.22 7.32
N THR A 114 21.45 -4.46 7.40
CA THR A 114 22.15 -5.67 6.94
C THR A 114 21.51 -6.20 5.66
N PRO A 115 22.31 -6.82 4.77
CA PRO A 115 21.79 -7.62 3.67
C PRO A 115 20.92 -8.77 4.20
N GLY A 116 19.90 -9.13 3.44
CA GLY A 116 18.99 -10.22 3.77
C GLY A 116 18.36 -10.82 2.52
N TYR A 117 17.18 -11.40 2.68
CA TYR A 117 16.40 -11.96 1.58
C TYR A 117 15.06 -11.26 1.45
N VAL A 118 14.51 -11.28 0.25
CA VAL A 118 13.21 -10.70 -0.07
C VAL A 118 12.32 -11.69 -0.81
N ILE A 119 11.06 -11.73 -0.41
CA ILE A 119 9.97 -12.33 -1.18
C ILE A 119 9.09 -11.20 -1.70
N THR A 120 8.67 -11.28 -2.96
CA THR A 120 7.82 -10.25 -3.58
C THR A 120 6.45 -10.83 -3.88
N GLY A 121 5.38 -10.03 -3.82
CA GLY A 121 4.03 -10.51 -4.17
C GLY A 121 3.98 -11.08 -5.58
N ARG A 122 4.71 -10.48 -6.53
CA ARG A 122 4.85 -11.02 -7.89
C ARG A 122 5.50 -12.40 -7.92
N ALA A 123 6.54 -12.64 -7.13
CA ALA A 123 7.17 -13.96 -7.04
C ALA A 123 6.21 -15.00 -6.44
N ILE A 124 5.37 -14.60 -5.49
CA ILE A 124 4.33 -15.46 -4.92
C ILE A 124 3.28 -15.81 -5.97
N GLN A 125 2.74 -14.81 -6.68
CA GLN A 125 1.78 -15.03 -7.76
C GLN A 125 2.33 -15.95 -8.87
N GLN A 126 3.60 -15.76 -9.25
CA GLN A 126 4.27 -16.61 -10.24
C GLN A 126 4.43 -18.05 -9.75
N ALA A 127 4.78 -18.27 -8.48
CA ALA A 127 4.97 -19.60 -7.92
C ALA A 127 3.68 -20.43 -7.89
N TYR A 128 2.52 -19.78 -7.84
CA TYR A 128 1.20 -20.40 -7.80
C TYR A 128 0.38 -20.23 -9.09
N ALA A 129 0.99 -19.67 -10.14
CA ALA A 129 0.32 -19.45 -11.41
C ALA A 129 -0.22 -20.75 -12.00
N GLY A 130 -1.50 -20.72 -12.41
CA GLY A 130 -2.19 -21.90 -12.96
C GLY A 130 -2.63 -22.94 -11.93
N ARG A 131 -2.33 -22.75 -10.63
CA ARG A 131 -2.75 -23.65 -9.54
C ARG A 131 -3.79 -22.99 -8.64
N ILE A 132 -3.48 -21.77 -8.21
CA ILE A 132 -4.38 -20.94 -7.41
C ILE A 132 -4.57 -19.63 -8.17
N PRO A 133 -5.80 -19.14 -8.38
CA PRO A 133 -6.05 -17.89 -9.07
C PRO A 133 -5.73 -16.69 -8.15
N ILE A 134 -4.50 -16.54 -7.65
CA ILE A 134 -4.10 -15.40 -6.81
C ILE A 134 -3.96 -14.17 -7.71
N GLN A 135 -5.00 -13.33 -7.75
CA GLN A 135 -4.93 -12.04 -8.47
C GLN A 135 -4.31 -10.96 -7.60
N ARG A 136 -4.55 -10.99 -6.29
CA ARG A 136 -4.01 -10.00 -5.36
C ARG A 136 -3.60 -10.63 -4.04
N LEU A 137 -2.49 -10.14 -3.49
CA LEU A 137 -1.95 -10.53 -2.19
C LEU A 137 -1.62 -9.26 -1.40
N THR A 138 -2.19 -9.12 -0.20
CA THR A 138 -2.12 -7.90 0.60
C THR A 138 -1.75 -8.21 2.05
N LEU A 139 -1.21 -7.20 2.73
CA LEU A 139 -0.85 -7.28 4.15
C LEU A 139 -2.06 -7.10 5.08
N THR A 140 -3.11 -6.45 4.59
CA THR A 140 -4.36 -6.18 5.29
C THR A 140 -5.52 -6.26 4.30
N THR A 141 -6.77 -6.32 4.78
CA THR A 141 -7.89 -5.96 3.90
C THR A 141 -7.75 -4.51 3.43
N PRO A 142 -8.31 -4.13 2.26
CA PRO A 142 -8.20 -2.79 1.72
C PRO A 142 -8.69 -1.72 2.71
N ILE A 143 -7.94 -0.64 2.82
CA ILE A 143 -8.33 0.53 3.60
C ILE A 143 -8.93 1.54 2.63
N ILE A 144 -10.21 1.81 2.81
CA ILE A 144 -10.95 2.77 1.98
C ILE A 144 -11.17 4.02 2.82
N ARG A 145 -10.79 5.18 2.27
CA ARG A 145 -10.99 6.50 2.91
C ARG A 145 -11.44 7.52 1.88
N HIS A 146 -11.79 8.73 2.32
CA HIS A 146 -12.04 9.83 1.39
C HIS A 146 -10.74 10.27 0.71
N ASP A 147 -10.82 10.59 -0.58
CA ASP A 147 -9.68 11.15 -1.32
C ASP A 147 -9.54 12.64 -0.97
N VAL A 148 -8.42 12.98 -0.30
CA VAL A 148 -8.14 14.33 0.20
C VAL A 148 -7.59 15.25 -0.90
N TYR A 149 -7.11 14.70 -2.01
CA TYR A 149 -6.39 15.46 -3.05
C TYR A 149 -7.26 15.81 -4.26
N SER A 150 -8.51 15.35 -4.30
CA SER A 150 -9.47 15.66 -5.36
C SER A 150 -10.18 16.98 -5.10
N GLY A 151 -9.67 18.07 -5.69
CA GLY A 151 -10.22 19.42 -5.62
C GLY A 151 -11.59 19.57 -6.29
N SER A 152 -12.66 19.52 -5.50
CA SER A 152 -13.83 20.41 -5.55
C SER A 152 -14.76 20.07 -4.37
N ASP A 153 -15.29 21.07 -3.68
CA ASP A 153 -15.88 20.93 -2.33
C ASP A 153 -17.04 19.92 -2.22
N LEU A 154 -17.75 19.62 -3.32
CA LEU A 154 -18.87 18.66 -3.34
C LEU A 154 -18.45 17.23 -3.73
N ASP A 155 -17.41 17.07 -4.55
CA ASP A 155 -16.95 15.75 -5.00
C ASP A 155 -16.14 15.00 -3.93
N TYR A 156 -15.60 15.71 -2.94
CA TYR A 156 -14.87 15.14 -1.80
C TYR A 156 -15.66 14.02 -1.08
N PHE A 157 -16.97 14.18 -0.91
CA PHE A 157 -17.83 13.16 -0.27
C PHE A 157 -18.13 11.95 -1.16
N LEU A 158 -17.88 12.08 -2.46
CA LEU A 158 -18.24 11.09 -3.47
C LEU A 158 -17.03 10.32 -3.99
N ARG A 159 -15.80 10.76 -3.68
CA ARG A 159 -14.57 10.09 -4.09
C ARG A 159 -13.88 9.39 -2.94
N TYR A 160 -13.36 8.20 -3.22
CA TYR A 160 -12.69 7.37 -2.24
C TYR A 160 -11.30 6.98 -2.72
N GLU A 161 -10.35 6.98 -1.81
CA GLU A 161 -9.04 6.38 -2.02
C GLU A 161 -9.09 4.93 -1.50
N ILE A 162 -8.76 3.98 -2.38
CA ILE A 162 -8.60 2.56 -2.01
C ILE A 162 -7.12 2.30 -1.82
N LEU A 163 -6.73 1.92 -0.62
CA LEU A 163 -5.37 1.55 -0.26
C LEU A 163 -5.32 0.02 -0.13
N PRO A 164 -4.86 -0.70 -1.17
CA PRO A 164 -4.92 -2.16 -1.19
C PRO A 164 -3.89 -2.80 -0.24
N ASN A 165 -2.82 -2.09 0.12
CA ASN A 165 -1.73 -2.62 0.95
C ASN A 165 -1.11 -3.89 0.36
N ASP A 166 -0.85 -3.87 -0.95
CA ASP A 166 -0.28 -4.99 -1.71
C ASP A 166 1.09 -5.42 -1.14
N VAL A 167 1.33 -6.73 -1.13
CA VAL A 167 2.62 -7.32 -0.77
C VAL A 167 3.66 -6.98 -1.85
N SER A 168 4.36 -5.88 -1.66
CA SER A 168 5.40 -5.45 -2.59
C SER A 168 6.70 -6.23 -2.35
N ARG A 169 7.34 -6.03 -1.19
CA ARG A 169 8.55 -6.72 -0.77
C ARG A 169 8.47 -7.08 0.72
N LEU A 170 8.71 -8.35 1.05
CA LEU A 170 8.84 -8.86 2.41
C LEU A 170 10.31 -9.19 2.66
N TRP A 171 10.97 -8.38 3.49
CA TRP A 171 12.37 -8.58 3.85
C TRP A 171 12.50 -9.40 5.12
N PHE A 172 13.48 -10.28 5.17
CA PHE A 172 13.76 -11.13 6.32
C PHE A 172 15.21 -11.64 6.37
N GLN A 173 15.61 -12.14 7.52
CA GLN A 173 16.84 -12.92 7.67
C GLN A 173 16.54 -14.42 7.58
N PRO A 174 17.38 -15.21 6.89
CA PRO A 174 17.12 -16.63 6.73
C PRO A 174 17.34 -17.34 8.07
N THR A 175 16.32 -18.02 8.57
CA THR A 175 16.38 -18.79 9.82
C THR A 175 16.19 -20.29 9.55
N ARG A 176 16.53 -21.13 10.54
CA ARG A 176 16.26 -22.58 10.51
C ARG A 176 14.89 -22.95 11.08
N GLN A 177 14.07 -21.97 11.42
CA GLN A 177 12.73 -22.16 11.95
C GLN A 177 11.70 -21.77 10.90
N VAL A 178 10.54 -22.43 10.92
CA VAL A 178 9.41 -22.00 10.11
C VAL A 178 8.75 -20.82 10.81
N HIS A 179 8.60 -19.72 10.10
CA HIS A 179 7.84 -18.56 10.56
C HIS A 179 6.58 -18.40 9.72
N SER A 180 5.46 -18.11 10.37
CA SER A 180 4.14 -18.06 9.73
C SER A 180 3.52 -16.68 9.91
N TYR A 181 3.02 -16.09 8.82
CA TYR A 181 2.48 -14.74 8.79
C TYR A 181 1.10 -14.71 8.15
N TRP A 182 0.16 -13.99 8.76
CA TRP A 182 -1.14 -13.74 8.16
C TRP A 182 -1.03 -12.72 7.02
N VAL A 183 -1.46 -13.14 5.84
CA VAL A 183 -1.66 -12.28 4.67
C VAL A 183 -3.03 -12.55 4.07
N TYR A 184 -3.49 -11.67 3.18
CA TYR A 184 -4.83 -11.78 2.60
C TYR A 184 -4.73 -11.88 1.09
N TRP A 185 -5.58 -12.71 0.50
CA TRP A 185 -5.58 -12.92 -0.94
C TRP A 185 -6.98 -12.75 -1.53
N SER A 186 -7.03 -12.50 -2.83
CA SER A 186 -8.28 -12.53 -3.61
C SER A 186 -8.01 -13.07 -5.00
N ASP A 187 -9.03 -13.74 -5.52
CA ASP A 187 -9.18 -14.18 -6.91
C ASP A 187 -9.63 -13.08 -7.87
N ARG A 188 -9.85 -11.86 -7.35
CA ARG A 188 -10.30 -10.71 -8.12
C ARG A 188 -9.22 -9.64 -8.13
N ASP A 189 -8.84 -9.21 -9.33
CA ASP A 189 -8.14 -7.95 -9.47
C ASP A 189 -9.15 -6.81 -9.60
N TYR A 190 -8.92 -5.77 -8.83
CA TYR A 190 -9.70 -4.55 -8.86
C TYR A 190 -8.85 -3.33 -9.25
N GLY A 191 -7.66 -3.55 -9.82
CA GLY A 191 -6.85 -2.50 -10.45
C GLY A 191 -7.59 -1.79 -11.60
N ASN A 192 -8.47 -2.51 -12.29
CA ASN A 192 -9.32 -1.96 -13.35
C ASN A 192 -10.46 -1.07 -12.82
N LEU A 193 -10.68 -1.00 -11.50
CA LEU A 193 -11.66 -0.05 -10.94
C LEU A 193 -11.27 1.41 -11.20
N ALA A 194 -9.97 1.70 -11.28
CA ALA A 194 -9.50 3.04 -11.60
C ALA A 194 -9.78 3.42 -13.06
N THR A 195 -9.87 2.45 -13.97
CA THR A 195 -9.94 2.67 -15.43
C THR A 195 -11.35 2.46 -16.02
N MET A 196 -12.17 1.55 -15.46
CA MET A 196 -13.47 1.16 -16.02
C MET A 196 -14.66 1.99 -15.51
N HIS A 197 -14.69 3.30 -15.75
CA HIS A 197 -15.84 4.21 -15.48
C HIS A 197 -16.00 4.79 -14.06
N PHE A 198 -15.07 4.53 -13.13
CA PHE A 198 -15.16 5.11 -11.79
C PHE A 198 -14.12 6.20 -11.51
N GLN A 199 -14.24 7.35 -12.20
CA GLN A 199 -13.48 8.60 -11.93
C GLN A 199 -13.55 9.12 -10.46
N LYS A 200 -14.16 8.34 -9.57
CA LYS A 200 -14.38 8.58 -8.15
C LYS A 200 -13.52 7.69 -7.24
N TYR A 201 -12.60 6.87 -7.78
CA TYR A 201 -11.63 6.16 -6.97
C TYR A 201 -10.20 6.45 -7.38
N ASN A 202 -9.35 6.67 -6.38
CA ASN A 202 -7.91 6.68 -6.56
C ASN A 202 -7.33 5.44 -5.86
N ILE A 203 -6.37 4.77 -6.49
CA ILE A 203 -5.65 3.64 -5.87
C ILE A 203 -4.39 4.22 -5.25
N GLY A 204 -4.35 4.25 -3.93
CA GLY A 204 -3.21 4.71 -3.16
C GLY A 204 -2.18 3.60 -2.90
N GLY A 205 -1.07 3.96 -2.25
CA GLY A 205 -0.04 3.01 -1.82
C GLY A 205 -0.37 2.32 -0.48
N TYR A 206 0.65 2.17 0.36
CA TYR A 206 0.47 1.62 1.71
C TYR A 206 -0.17 2.63 2.67
N ALA A 207 -1.11 2.16 3.48
CA ALA A 207 -1.59 2.83 4.68
C ALA A 207 -1.55 1.90 5.88
N LYS A 208 -1.07 2.41 7.01
CA LYS A 208 -1.07 1.67 8.27
C LYS A 208 -2.51 1.31 8.67
N ALA A 209 -2.79 0.02 8.81
CA ALA A 209 -4.07 -0.46 9.29
C ALA A 209 -4.27 -0.09 10.77
N THR A 210 -5.19 0.84 11.00
CA THR A 210 -5.69 1.15 12.34
C THR A 210 -7.05 0.49 12.53
N ARG A 211 -7.40 0.09 13.76
CA ARG A 211 -8.72 -0.50 14.07
C ARG A 211 -9.87 0.41 13.60
N TYR A 212 -9.69 1.72 13.80
CA TYR A 212 -10.66 2.74 13.36
C TYR A 212 -10.74 2.82 11.82
N GLY A 213 -9.60 2.87 11.13
CA GLY A 213 -9.56 2.90 9.67
C GLY A 213 -10.19 1.67 9.02
N LEU A 214 -9.91 0.47 9.55
CA LEU A 214 -10.53 -0.77 9.08
C LEU A 214 -12.04 -0.76 9.33
N ARG A 215 -12.50 -0.33 10.51
CA ARG A 215 -13.92 -0.23 10.83
C ARG A 215 -14.65 0.69 9.86
N ILE A 216 -14.09 1.86 9.57
CA ILE A 216 -14.66 2.80 8.58
C ILE A 216 -14.66 2.19 7.18
N SER A 217 -13.56 1.53 6.79
CA SER A 217 -13.40 0.88 5.50
C SER A 217 -14.55 -0.09 5.21
N THR A 218 -15.05 -0.84 6.20
CA THR A 218 -16.21 -1.75 6.01
C THR A 218 -17.45 -1.05 5.46
N THR A 219 -17.74 0.16 5.93
CA THR A 219 -18.92 0.91 5.52
C THR A 219 -18.79 1.34 4.06
N PHE A 220 -17.59 1.79 3.68
CA PHE A 220 -17.30 2.12 2.29
C PHE A 220 -17.29 0.89 1.40
N MET A 221 -16.67 -0.21 1.84
CA MET A 221 -16.66 -1.47 1.10
C MET A 221 -18.08 -1.95 0.77
N ARG A 222 -18.98 -1.97 1.76
CA ARG A 222 -20.40 -2.31 1.54
C ARG A 222 -21.10 -1.35 0.60
N ARG A 223 -20.81 -0.04 0.69
CA ARG A 223 -21.37 0.97 -0.21
C ARG A 223 -20.89 0.78 -1.64
N ILE A 224 -19.61 0.49 -1.82
CA ILE A 224 -18.99 0.21 -3.12
C ILE A 224 -19.60 -1.06 -3.72
N ALA A 225 -19.69 -2.13 -2.94
CA ALA A 225 -20.30 -3.39 -3.36
C ALA A 225 -21.75 -3.21 -3.81
N ARG A 226 -22.57 -2.51 -3.02
CA ARG A 226 -23.98 -2.25 -3.37
C ARG A 226 -24.14 -1.37 -4.61
N LYS A 227 -23.31 -0.32 -4.73
CA LYS A 227 -23.48 0.68 -5.78
C LYS A 227 -22.88 0.26 -7.12
N TYR A 228 -21.80 -0.51 -7.09
CA TYR A 228 -21.00 -0.82 -8.28
C TYR A 228 -20.86 -2.32 -8.54
N GLY A 229 -21.40 -3.19 -7.68
CA GLY A 229 -21.27 -4.64 -7.83
C GLY A 229 -19.84 -5.16 -7.61
N VAL A 230 -19.00 -4.38 -6.93
CA VAL A 230 -17.58 -4.66 -6.75
C VAL A 230 -17.33 -5.20 -5.35
N ASP A 231 -16.81 -6.41 -5.26
CA ASP A 231 -16.49 -7.03 -3.99
C ASP A 231 -14.98 -7.01 -3.73
N LEU A 232 -14.61 -6.25 -2.70
CA LEU A 232 -13.23 -5.98 -2.26
C LEU A 232 -12.82 -6.84 -1.05
N ARG A 233 -13.66 -7.79 -0.63
CA ARG A 233 -13.35 -8.67 0.50
C ARG A 233 -12.20 -9.59 0.14
N MET A 234 -11.42 -9.97 1.14
CA MET A 234 -10.22 -10.79 0.96
C MET A 234 -10.26 -12.00 1.88
N ARG A 235 -9.65 -13.10 1.46
CA ARG A 235 -9.59 -14.33 2.23
C ARG A 235 -8.26 -14.39 3.00
N PRO A 236 -8.25 -14.75 4.29
CA PRO A 236 -7.02 -14.92 5.04
C PRO A 236 -6.26 -16.16 4.54
N CYS A 237 -4.94 -16.06 4.53
CA CYS A 237 -4.04 -17.16 4.26
C CYS A 237 -2.74 -16.99 5.07
N ILE A 238 -1.97 -18.06 5.16
CA ILE A 238 -0.74 -18.09 5.95
C ILE A 238 0.44 -18.15 4.99
N LEU A 239 1.34 -17.17 5.06
CA LEU A 239 2.63 -17.21 4.40
C LEU A 239 3.64 -17.83 5.36
N GLU A 240 4.16 -19.00 5.02
CA GLU A 240 5.24 -19.62 5.77
C GLU A 240 6.59 -19.36 5.10
N VAL A 241 7.61 -19.07 5.91
CA VAL A 241 8.98 -18.80 5.48
C VAL A 241 9.93 -19.73 6.23
N TYR A 242 10.82 -20.38 5.49
CA TYR A 242 11.85 -21.29 6.02
C TYR A 242 13.15 -21.14 5.23
N GLY A 243 14.25 -20.77 5.90
CA GLY A 243 15.53 -20.56 5.24
C GLY A 243 15.44 -19.48 4.16
N THR A 244 15.55 -19.87 2.89
CA THR A 244 15.43 -18.98 1.71
C THR A 244 14.20 -19.30 0.86
N ARG A 245 13.25 -20.06 1.42
CA ARG A 245 12.06 -20.51 0.73
C ARG A 245 10.80 -20.09 1.46
N ALA A 246 9.70 -20.03 0.73
CA ALA A 246 8.39 -19.78 1.29
C ALA A 246 7.29 -20.60 0.60
N ARG A 247 6.16 -20.69 1.26
CA ARG A 247 4.92 -21.28 0.75
C ARG A 247 3.72 -20.52 1.31
N LEU A 248 2.62 -20.57 0.58
CA LEU A 248 1.34 -20.03 0.98
C LEU A 248 0.40 -21.19 1.32
N ILE A 249 -0.12 -21.20 2.54
CA ILE A 249 -1.14 -22.15 3.00
C ILE A 249 -2.50 -21.46 2.89
N LEU A 250 -3.40 -22.05 2.12
CA LEU A 250 -4.76 -21.58 1.94
C LEU A 250 -5.72 -22.43 2.77
N PRO A 251 -6.33 -21.88 3.84
CA PRO A 251 -7.34 -22.61 4.57
C PRO A 251 -8.53 -22.93 3.64
N PRO A 252 -8.99 -24.19 3.55
CA PRO A 252 -10.01 -24.61 2.58
C PRO A 252 -11.34 -23.86 2.76
N ASN A 253 -11.64 -23.41 3.98
CA ASN A 253 -12.86 -22.67 4.33
C ASN A 253 -12.56 -21.22 4.77
N ALA A 254 -11.52 -20.58 4.21
CA ALA A 254 -11.16 -19.21 4.54
C ALA A 254 -12.31 -18.23 4.22
N PRO A 255 -12.89 -17.52 5.20
CA PRO A 255 -14.00 -16.60 4.97
C PRO A 255 -13.55 -15.35 4.21
N GLU A 256 -14.46 -14.76 3.44
CA GLU A 256 -14.23 -13.44 2.84
C GLU A 256 -14.42 -12.35 3.89
N LEU A 257 -13.34 -11.63 4.18
CA LEU A 257 -13.28 -10.63 5.25
C LEU A 257 -13.40 -9.21 4.69
N GLU A 258 -14.25 -8.41 5.33
CA GLU A 258 -14.27 -6.95 5.16
C GLU A 258 -13.18 -6.26 5.99
N THR A 259 -12.73 -6.90 7.08
CA THR A 259 -11.66 -6.42 7.95
C THR A 259 -10.66 -7.52 8.25
N GLY A 260 -9.40 -7.22 7.99
CA GLY A 260 -8.26 -8.05 8.32
C GLY A 260 -7.09 -7.14 8.74
N PRO A 261 -6.68 -7.15 10.02
CA PRO A 261 -5.53 -6.38 10.47
C PRO A 261 -4.24 -6.96 9.91
N MET A 262 -3.20 -6.12 9.89
CA MET A 262 -1.84 -6.54 9.56
C MET A 262 -1.34 -7.47 10.67
N ASP A 263 -0.65 -8.54 10.29
CA ASP A 263 0.03 -9.40 11.25
C ASP A 263 1.01 -8.59 12.10
N THR A 264 1.01 -8.82 13.41
CA THR A 264 1.86 -8.10 14.38
C THR A 264 3.34 -8.34 14.19
N HIS A 265 3.71 -9.46 13.55
CA HIS A 265 5.08 -9.84 13.24
C HIS A 265 5.57 -9.27 11.91
N ILE A 266 4.73 -8.49 11.20
CA ILE A 266 5.14 -7.72 10.03
C ILE A 266 5.27 -6.25 10.43
N GLY A 267 6.45 -5.69 10.24
CA GLY A 267 6.73 -4.28 10.47
C GLY A 267 6.06 -3.37 9.42
N ASN A 268 5.97 -2.07 9.72
CA ASN A 268 5.41 -1.10 8.78
C ASN A 268 6.16 -1.12 7.43
N VAL A 269 5.43 -0.85 6.35
CA VAL A 269 6.03 -0.76 5.01
C VAL A 269 6.80 0.56 4.88
N ILE A 270 8.07 0.45 4.50
CA ILE A 270 8.97 1.58 4.25
C ILE A 270 9.57 1.37 2.86
N ASP A 271 9.37 2.35 1.97
CA ASP A 271 9.83 2.25 0.56
C ASP A 271 9.49 0.92 -0.11
N ASP A 272 8.22 0.52 0.03
CA ASP A 272 7.64 -0.75 -0.46
C ASP A 272 8.21 -2.03 0.16
N VAL A 273 8.99 -1.91 1.24
CA VAL A 273 9.56 -3.03 1.99
C VAL A 273 8.88 -3.15 3.36
N ALA A 274 8.23 -4.30 3.61
CA ALA A 274 7.78 -4.71 4.93
C ALA A 274 8.80 -5.67 5.55
N MET A 275 9.11 -5.51 6.84
CA MET A 275 10.08 -6.36 7.54
C MET A 275 9.38 -7.48 8.32
N LEU A 276 9.88 -8.71 8.24
CA LEU A 276 9.38 -9.84 9.04
C LEU A 276 10.12 -9.91 10.39
N LEU A 277 9.49 -9.37 11.44
CA LEU A 277 10.09 -9.01 12.74
C LEU A 277 10.63 -10.19 13.55
N ASP A 278 10.12 -11.39 13.33
CA ASP A 278 10.53 -12.57 14.11
C ASP A 278 11.73 -13.32 13.52
N THR A 279 12.13 -12.96 12.29
CA THR A 279 13.31 -13.57 11.65
C THR A 279 14.64 -13.04 12.19
N PHE A 280 14.57 -12.02 13.04
CA PHE A 280 15.70 -11.41 13.72
C PHE A 280 15.91 -12.19 15.03
N GLY A 281 16.68 -13.28 14.97
CA GLY A 281 16.93 -14.16 16.12
C GLY A 281 17.19 -13.37 17.40
N ILE A 282 16.27 -13.48 18.36
CA ILE A 282 16.23 -12.83 19.69
C ILE A 282 17.30 -11.73 19.87
N THR A 283 16.96 -10.49 19.51
CA THR A 283 17.42 -9.19 20.07
C THR A 283 16.99 -8.10 19.07
N ARG A 284 16.25 -7.03 19.36
CA ARG A 284 15.91 -6.30 20.60
C ARG A 284 14.69 -5.39 20.33
N SER A 285 14.12 -4.93 21.45
CA SER A 285 13.31 -3.72 21.63
C SER A 285 13.46 -2.63 20.54
N TRP A 286 12.34 -2.25 19.94
CA TRP A 286 12.15 -0.98 19.23
C TRP A 286 11.65 0.10 20.20
#